data_AF-A0A1C6EEK0-F1
#
_entry.id   AF-A0A1C6EEK0-F1
#
_cell.length_a   1.000
_cell.length_b   1.000
_cell.length_c   1.000
_cell.angle_alpha   90.00
_cell.angle_beta   90.00
_cell.angle_gamma   90.00
#
_symmetry.space_group_name_H-M   'P 1'
#
loop_
_entity.id
_entity.type
_entity.pdbx_description
1 polymer ?
#
loop_
_entity_poly.entity_id
_entity_poly.type
_entity_poly.pdbx_seq_one_letter_code
_entity_poly.pdbx_strand_id
1 'polypeptide(L)'
;MSKGSNTLNQQTAKPSRSVLFGAAFLMATSAIGPGFLTQTSKFTAQFGTALSLVIVLAIIMDITAQMNIWSVVSVSGMRAQDVANKLLPGLGVVIAILVAIGGLAFNVGNVGGVALGFNAMFGLNEKIGAVIAGCLGIIIFVNKNAKTIMDKVATVLAAVILLTVATVAVISKPPVGEAVSSLAQLGNAAALLIIAGAFNGLILPVTLGVMLIAGHNKRIVGESYHHPLWMTVLGAVVTLVALYAGIKAVPGIMQLFQ
;
A
#
# COMPACT_ATOMS: atom_id res chain seq x y z
N MET A 1 35.42 -43.17 -21.57
CA MET A 1 34.14 -43.42 -20.87
C MET A 1 33.67 -42.14 -20.22
N SER A 2 32.58 -41.59 -20.74
CA SER A 2 31.94 -40.34 -20.31
C SER A 2 31.41 -40.45 -18.88
N LYS A 3 31.83 -39.56 -17.97
CA LYS A 3 31.12 -39.33 -16.71
C LYS A 3 30.13 -38.21 -16.97
N GLY A 4 28.89 -38.60 -17.27
CA GLY A 4 27.77 -37.71 -17.51
C GLY A 4 27.52 -36.79 -16.31
N SER A 5 27.34 -35.52 -16.61
CA SER A 5 26.84 -34.48 -15.72
C SER A 5 25.40 -34.80 -15.29
N ASN A 6 25.21 -35.24 -14.05
CA ASN A 6 23.89 -35.25 -13.40
C ASN A 6 23.47 -33.81 -13.09
N THR A 7 23.00 -33.08 -14.10
CA THR A 7 22.13 -31.93 -13.90
C THR A 7 20.77 -32.45 -13.44
N LEU A 8 20.64 -32.67 -12.12
CA LEU A 8 19.35 -32.88 -11.49
C LEU A 8 18.53 -31.62 -11.68
N ASN A 9 17.57 -31.74 -12.59
CA ASN A 9 16.43 -30.90 -12.82
C ASN A 9 15.73 -30.65 -11.47
N GLN A 10 16.11 -29.59 -10.73
CA GLN A 10 15.34 -29.12 -9.59
C GLN A 10 14.04 -28.50 -10.13
N GLN A 11 13.05 -29.36 -10.39
CA GLN A 11 11.66 -28.94 -10.42
C GLN A 11 11.35 -28.38 -9.03
N THR A 12 11.38 -27.06 -8.88
CA THR A 12 10.88 -26.37 -7.70
C THR A 12 9.45 -26.82 -7.47
N ALA A 13 9.22 -27.63 -6.42
CA ALA A 13 7.90 -28.14 -6.08
C ALA A 13 6.92 -26.97 -5.95
N LYS A 14 5.77 -27.04 -6.64
CA LYS A 14 4.75 -25.99 -6.57
C LYS A 14 4.35 -25.78 -5.10
N PRO A 15 4.35 -24.53 -4.59
CA PRO A 15 3.96 -24.28 -3.22
C PRO A 15 2.54 -24.79 -2.97
N SER A 16 2.31 -25.41 -1.82
CA SER A 16 0.99 -25.93 -1.47
C SER A 16 -0.01 -24.78 -1.35
N ARG A 17 -1.29 -25.04 -1.65
CA ARG A 17 -2.34 -24.02 -1.57
C ARG A 17 -2.39 -23.34 -0.20
N SER A 18 -2.15 -24.09 0.88
CA SER A 18 -2.10 -23.56 2.26
C SER A 18 -0.97 -22.53 2.44
N VAL A 19 0.22 -22.77 1.85
CA VAL A 19 1.33 -21.81 1.88
C VAL A 19 0.98 -20.54 1.10
N LEU A 20 0.30 -20.68 -0.05
CA LEU A 20 -0.11 -19.54 -0.87
C LEU A 20 -1.16 -18.67 -0.15
N PHE A 21 -2.17 -19.29 0.46
CA PHE A 21 -3.19 -18.59 1.25
C PHE A 21 -2.60 -17.93 2.50
N GLY A 22 -1.70 -18.61 3.20
CA GLY A 22 -1.00 -18.03 4.36
C GLY A 22 -0.15 -16.82 3.99
N ALA A 23 0.60 -16.89 2.89
CA ALA A 23 1.39 -15.77 2.38
C ALA A 23 0.50 -14.60 1.93
N ALA A 24 -0.60 -14.87 1.22
CA ALA A 24 -1.55 -13.84 0.80
C ALA A 24 -2.24 -13.17 2.00
N PHE A 25 -2.61 -13.94 3.02
CA PHE A 25 -3.20 -13.42 4.24
C PHE A 25 -2.20 -12.52 5.00
N LEU A 26 -0.98 -13.01 5.25
CA LEU A 26 0.07 -12.22 5.90
C LEU A 26 0.43 -10.96 5.10
N MET A 27 0.40 -11.03 3.77
CA MET A 27 0.62 -9.88 2.92
C MET A 27 -0.52 -8.86 3.03
N ALA A 28 -1.78 -9.32 2.98
CA ALA A 28 -2.95 -8.44 3.13
C ALA A 28 -2.99 -7.77 4.50
N THR A 29 -2.66 -8.49 5.56
CA THR A 29 -2.64 -7.95 6.93
C THR A 29 -1.48 -6.98 7.15
N SER A 30 -0.36 -7.16 6.45
CA SER A 30 0.74 -6.19 6.47
C SER A 30 0.39 -4.85 5.79
N ALA A 31 -0.57 -4.85 4.87
CA ALA A 31 -1.07 -3.64 4.22
C ALA A 31 -2.07 -2.86 5.11
N ILE A 32 -2.68 -3.52 6.10
CA ILE A 32 -3.66 -2.93 7.02
C ILE A 32 -2.92 -2.42 8.27
N GLY A 33 -2.44 -1.18 8.20
CA GLY A 33 -1.77 -0.51 9.32
C GLY A 33 -2.75 0.23 10.24
N PRO A 34 -2.43 0.39 11.55
CA PRO A 34 -3.24 1.18 12.48
C PRO A 34 -3.39 2.64 12.03
N GLY A 35 -2.39 3.21 11.34
CA GLY A 35 -2.46 4.54 10.75
C GLY A 35 -3.61 4.67 9.75
N PHE A 36 -3.69 3.72 8.81
CA PHE A 36 -4.75 3.69 7.80
C PHE A 36 -6.13 3.49 8.43
N LEU A 37 -6.25 2.56 9.38
CA LEU A 37 -7.52 2.31 10.06
C LEU A 37 -8.01 3.54 10.82
N THR A 38 -7.16 4.15 11.66
CA THR A 38 -7.55 5.30 12.47
C THR A 38 -7.82 6.54 11.63
N GLN A 39 -7.03 6.80 10.57
CA GLN A 39 -7.31 7.90 9.65
C GLN A 39 -8.62 7.69 8.89
N THR A 40 -8.88 6.47 8.40
CA THR A 40 -10.13 6.15 7.72
C THR A 40 -11.33 6.34 8.65
N SER A 41 -11.23 5.94 9.92
CA SER A 41 -12.27 6.19 10.93
C SER A 41 -12.47 7.68 11.19
N LYS A 42 -11.38 8.46 11.34
CA LYS A 42 -11.45 9.90 11.58
C LYS A 42 -12.06 10.65 10.40
N PHE A 43 -11.65 10.32 9.18
CA PHE A 43 -12.20 10.92 7.97
C PHE A 43 -13.67 10.50 7.77
N THR A 44 -14.02 9.23 8.02
CA THR A 44 -15.43 8.80 8.00
C THR A 44 -16.27 9.55 9.03
N ALA A 45 -15.73 9.83 10.22
CA ALA A 45 -16.43 10.63 11.22
C ALA A 45 -16.62 12.10 10.80
N GLN A 46 -15.65 12.68 10.08
CA GLN A 46 -15.69 14.09 9.64
C GLN A 46 -16.54 14.31 8.38
N PHE A 47 -16.45 13.39 7.41
CA PHE A 47 -17.01 13.56 6.08
C PHE A 47 -18.18 12.61 5.78
N GLY A 48 -18.47 11.65 6.66
CA GLY A 48 -19.61 10.76 6.56
C GLY A 48 -19.67 10.00 5.23
N THR A 49 -20.85 9.96 4.63
CA THR A 49 -21.13 9.26 3.37
C THR A 49 -20.44 9.89 2.16
N ALA A 50 -19.97 11.14 2.25
CA ALA A 50 -19.27 11.81 1.14
C ALA A 50 -17.93 11.14 0.76
N LEU A 51 -17.37 10.29 1.64
CA LEU A 51 -16.17 9.51 1.36
C LEU A 51 -16.42 8.22 0.57
N SER A 52 -17.67 7.79 0.38
CA SER A 52 -17.95 6.51 -0.27
C SER A 52 -17.36 6.45 -1.68
N LEU A 53 -17.51 7.52 -2.46
CA LEU A 53 -16.93 7.62 -3.80
C LEU A 53 -15.40 7.64 -3.76
N VAL A 54 -14.81 8.34 -2.79
CA VAL A 54 -13.36 8.44 -2.61
C VAL A 54 -12.75 7.08 -2.33
N ILE A 55 -13.39 6.28 -1.45
CA ILE A 55 -12.96 4.92 -1.13
C ILE A 55 -13.02 4.02 -2.37
N VAL A 56 -14.11 4.08 -3.13
CA VAL A 56 -14.25 3.28 -4.37
C VAL A 56 -13.18 3.67 -5.39
N LEU A 57 -12.95 4.96 -5.62
CA LEU A 57 -11.92 5.44 -6.52
C LEU A 57 -10.53 5.03 -6.05
N ALA A 58 -10.23 5.14 -4.75
CA ALA A 58 -8.95 4.71 -4.18
C ALA A 58 -8.71 3.21 -4.41
N ILE A 59 -9.70 2.35 -4.16
CA ILE A 59 -9.60 0.91 -4.43
C ILE A 59 -9.34 0.62 -5.91
N ILE A 60 -10.05 1.30 -6.83
CA ILE A 60 -9.85 1.14 -8.28
C ILE A 60 -8.44 1.56 -8.68
N MET A 61 -7.95 2.70 -8.16
CA MET A 61 -6.61 3.18 -8.43
C MET A 61 -5.54 2.22 -7.89
N ASP A 62 -5.71 1.70 -6.67
CA ASP A 62 -4.79 0.76 -6.05
C ASP A 62 -4.72 -0.56 -6.82
N ILE A 63 -5.87 -1.13 -7.20
CA ILE A 63 -5.92 -2.34 -8.02
C ILE A 63 -5.22 -2.09 -9.37
N THR A 64 -5.49 -0.95 -10.00
CA THR A 64 -4.86 -0.58 -11.27
C THR A 64 -3.34 -0.44 -11.14
N ALA A 65 -2.86 0.28 -10.12
CA ALA A 65 -1.44 0.46 -9.88
C ALA A 65 -0.76 -0.88 -9.57
N GLN A 66 -1.36 -1.71 -8.70
CA GLN A 66 -0.81 -3.00 -8.33
C GLN A 66 -0.78 -3.97 -9.51
N MET A 67 -1.84 -4.07 -10.32
CA MET A 67 -1.83 -4.92 -11.52
C MET A 67 -0.72 -4.52 -12.49
N ASN A 68 -0.54 -3.21 -12.73
CA ASN A 68 0.52 -2.71 -13.60
C ASN A 68 1.92 -3.04 -13.05
N ILE A 69 2.21 -2.66 -11.81
CA ILE A 69 3.53 -2.88 -11.19
C ILE A 69 3.86 -4.37 -11.11
N TRP A 70 2.92 -5.19 -10.63
CA TRP A 70 3.16 -6.63 -10.46
C TRP A 70 3.32 -7.36 -11.78
N SER A 71 2.56 -6.98 -12.81
CA SER A 71 2.68 -7.62 -14.12
C SER A 71 4.08 -7.44 -14.70
N VAL A 72 4.67 -6.25 -14.60
CA VAL A 72 6.01 -5.96 -15.09
C VAL A 72 7.09 -6.61 -14.22
N VAL A 73 7.00 -6.50 -12.90
CA VAL A 73 7.98 -7.07 -11.96
C VAL A 73 8.00 -8.60 -12.04
N SER A 74 6.83 -9.24 -12.09
CA SER A 74 6.73 -10.71 -12.16
C SER A 74 7.25 -11.27 -13.47
N VAL A 75 6.93 -10.64 -14.61
CA VAL A 75 7.37 -11.09 -15.93
C VAL A 75 8.85 -10.84 -16.14
N SER A 76 9.36 -9.69 -15.68
CA SER A 76 10.77 -9.36 -15.82
C SER A 76 11.69 -10.13 -14.87
N GLY A 77 11.15 -10.67 -13.76
CA GLY A 77 11.93 -11.33 -12.71
C GLY A 77 12.92 -10.39 -11.98
N MET A 78 12.81 -9.08 -12.20
CA MET A 78 13.68 -8.04 -11.64
C MET A 78 12.95 -7.27 -10.55
N ARG A 79 13.68 -6.72 -9.57
CA ARG A 79 13.07 -5.77 -8.62
C ARG A 79 12.70 -4.48 -9.36
N ALA A 80 11.69 -3.76 -8.87
CA ALA A 80 11.24 -2.50 -9.47
C ALA A 80 12.37 -1.47 -9.70
N GLN A 81 13.32 -1.36 -8.77
CA GLN A 81 14.49 -0.49 -8.92
C GLN A 81 15.45 -0.95 -10.05
N ASP A 82 15.58 -2.25 -10.26
CA ASP A 82 16.45 -2.81 -11.29
C ASP A 82 15.81 -2.66 -12.68
N VAL A 83 14.48 -2.86 -12.76
CA VAL A 83 13.67 -2.53 -13.94
C VAL A 83 13.88 -1.08 -14.36
N ALA A 84 13.83 -0.16 -13.39
CA ALA A 84 14.01 1.27 -13.63
C ALA A 84 15.43 1.61 -14.11
N ASN A 85 16.47 1.03 -13.49
CA ASN A 85 17.85 1.22 -13.96
C ASN A 85 18.09 0.67 -15.36
N LYS A 86 17.36 -0.40 -15.76
CA LYS A 86 17.44 -0.96 -17.11
C LYS A 86 16.75 -0.08 -18.16
N LEU A 87 15.76 0.71 -17.77
CA LEU A 87 15.17 1.74 -18.61
C LEU A 87 16.12 2.93 -18.81
N LEU A 88 16.59 3.50 -17.70
CA LEU A 88 17.49 4.64 -17.70
C LEU A 88 18.47 4.50 -16.53
N PRO A 89 19.80 4.50 -16.79
CA PRO A 89 20.80 4.37 -15.72
C PRO A 89 20.66 5.52 -14.72
N GLY A 90 20.57 5.19 -13.43
CA GLY A 90 20.37 6.15 -12.33
C GLY A 90 18.92 6.26 -11.85
N LEU A 91 17.93 5.91 -12.68
CA LEU A 91 16.51 5.99 -12.32
C LEU A 91 16.13 5.02 -11.18
N GLY A 92 16.79 3.86 -11.11
CA GLY A 92 16.59 2.91 -10.02
C GLY A 92 17.05 3.45 -8.68
N VAL A 93 18.09 4.29 -8.63
CA VAL A 93 18.52 4.97 -7.39
C VAL A 93 17.46 5.98 -6.95
N VAL A 94 16.91 6.76 -7.88
CA VAL A 94 15.82 7.70 -7.59
C VAL A 94 14.61 6.96 -7.02
N ILE A 95 14.19 5.86 -7.65
CA ILE A 95 13.08 5.04 -7.13
C ILE A 95 13.39 4.46 -5.76
N ALA A 96 14.60 3.93 -5.53
CA ALA A 96 14.99 3.38 -4.25
C ALA A 96 14.91 4.43 -3.12
N ILE A 97 15.37 5.67 -3.39
CA ILE A 97 15.28 6.79 -2.43
C ILE A 97 13.82 7.15 -2.17
N LEU A 98 13.01 7.33 -3.22
CA LEU A 98 11.58 7.66 -3.07
C LEU A 98 10.83 6.59 -2.28
N VAL A 99 11.07 5.31 -2.57
CA VAL A 99 10.46 4.19 -1.86
C VAL A 99 10.95 4.12 -0.40
N ALA A 100 12.23 4.41 -0.13
CA ALA A 100 12.74 4.48 1.24
C ALA A 100 12.07 5.60 2.05
N ILE A 101 11.92 6.79 1.47
CA ILE A 101 11.21 7.92 2.09
C ILE A 101 9.73 7.57 2.30
N GLY A 102 9.08 6.95 1.31
CA GLY A 102 7.70 6.49 1.43
C GLY A 102 7.51 5.45 2.53
N GLY A 103 8.41 4.47 2.62
CA GLY A 103 8.40 3.47 3.68
C GLY A 103 8.59 4.08 5.07
N LEU A 104 9.46 5.08 5.19
CA LEU A 104 9.63 5.84 6.42
C LEU A 104 8.35 6.61 6.80
N ALA A 105 7.76 7.34 5.85
CA ALA A 105 6.52 8.08 6.06
C ALA A 105 5.35 7.15 6.44
N PHE A 106 5.25 5.98 5.81
CA PHE A 106 4.27 4.95 6.15
C PHE A 106 4.42 4.46 7.59
N ASN A 107 5.66 4.21 8.04
CA ASN A 107 5.93 3.81 9.42
C ASN A 107 5.61 4.92 10.42
N VAL A 108 5.92 6.19 10.11
CA VAL A 108 5.48 7.34 10.91
C VAL A 108 3.97 7.40 10.99
N GLY A 109 3.26 7.15 9.89
CA GLY A 109 1.80 7.05 9.85
C GLY A 109 1.26 5.95 10.76
N ASN A 110 1.91 4.79 10.82
CA ASN A 110 1.52 3.70 11.72
C ASN A 110 1.72 4.06 13.20
N VAL A 111 2.85 4.67 13.56
CA VAL A 111 3.10 5.16 14.92
C VAL A 111 2.07 6.22 15.31
N GLY A 112 1.76 7.15 14.40
CA GLY A 112 0.70 8.15 14.58
C GLY A 112 -0.68 7.50 14.77
N GLY A 113 -0.99 6.45 14.02
CA GLY A 113 -2.22 5.66 14.19
C GLY A 113 -2.34 5.03 15.58
N VAL A 114 -1.27 4.43 16.09
CA VAL A 114 -1.25 3.88 17.46
C VAL A 114 -1.43 4.99 18.49
N ALA A 115 -0.80 6.14 18.30
CA ALA A 115 -0.95 7.29 19.18
C ALA A 115 -2.40 7.81 19.23
N LEU A 116 -3.05 7.93 18.07
CA LEU A 116 -4.47 8.29 17.98
C LEU A 116 -5.37 7.21 18.61
N GLY A 117 -5.02 5.94 18.45
CA GLY A 117 -5.71 4.84 19.13
C GLY A 117 -5.61 4.93 20.66
N PHE A 118 -4.43 5.24 21.20
CA PHE A 118 -4.24 5.46 22.63
C PHE A 118 -4.97 6.72 23.13
N ASN A 119 -5.02 7.78 22.33
CA ASN A 119 -5.85 8.94 22.64
C ASN A 119 -7.33 8.55 22.73
N ALA A 120 -7.84 7.76 21.77
CA ALA A 120 -9.24 7.33 21.77
C ALA A 120 -9.60 6.36 22.92
N MET A 121 -8.71 5.45 23.30
CA MET A 121 -8.98 4.44 24.34
C MET A 121 -8.73 4.95 25.77
N PHE A 122 -7.65 5.72 25.96
CA PHE A 122 -7.15 6.08 27.28
C PHE A 122 -7.10 7.60 27.52
N GLY A 123 -7.46 8.42 26.52
CA GLY A 123 -7.36 9.88 26.62
C GLY A 123 -5.92 10.39 26.64
N LEU A 124 -4.92 9.56 26.28
CA LEU A 124 -3.52 9.94 26.33
C LEU A 124 -3.19 11.02 25.30
N ASN A 125 -2.27 11.92 25.65
CA ASN A 125 -1.74 12.89 24.70
C ASN A 125 -1.05 12.15 23.53
N GLU A 126 -1.35 12.55 22.29
CA GLU A 126 -0.83 11.92 21.06
C GLU A 126 0.71 11.86 21.04
N LYS A 127 1.40 12.88 21.56
CA LYS A 127 2.87 12.86 21.65
C LYS A 127 3.37 11.74 22.57
N ILE A 128 2.71 11.55 23.72
CA ILE A 128 3.03 10.49 24.67
C ILE A 128 2.69 9.13 24.06
N GLY A 129 1.53 9.02 23.40
CA GLY A 129 1.13 7.80 22.68
C GLY A 129 2.14 7.38 21.60
N ALA A 130 2.68 8.34 20.84
CA ALA A 130 3.70 8.10 19.83
C ALA A 130 5.03 7.63 20.44
N VAL A 131 5.45 8.23 21.55
CA VAL A 131 6.66 7.80 22.29
C VAL A 131 6.49 6.37 22.80
N ILE A 132 5.35 6.05 23.42
CA ILE A 132 5.05 4.69 23.91
C ILE A 132 5.09 3.68 22.75
N ALA A 133 4.43 4.00 21.63
CA ALA A 133 4.41 3.15 20.45
C ALA A 133 5.82 2.91 19.89
N GLY A 134 6.65 3.96 19.83
CA GLY A 134 8.05 3.87 19.41
C GLY A 134 8.89 2.99 20.35
N CYS A 135 8.78 3.20 21.66
CA CYS A 135 9.49 2.40 22.66
C CYS A 135 9.09 0.92 22.60
N LEU A 136 7.78 0.62 22.50
CA LEU A 136 7.29 -0.75 22.31
C LEU A 136 7.86 -1.39 21.05
N GLY A 137 7.86 -0.66 19.93
CA GLY A 137 8.47 -1.12 18.69
C GLY A 137 9.95 -1.48 18.85
N ILE A 138 10.74 -0.59 19.47
CA ILE A 138 12.17 -0.84 19.71
C ILE A 138 12.38 -2.09 20.58
N ILE A 139 11.63 -2.22 21.68
CA ILE A 139 11.75 -3.36 22.60
C ILE A 139 11.47 -4.68 21.88
N ILE A 140 10.44 -4.72 21.03
CA ILE A 140 10.07 -5.90 20.24
C ILE A 140 11.17 -6.26 19.23
N PHE A 141 11.68 -5.27 18.49
CA PHE A 141 12.66 -5.50 17.42
C PHE A 141 14.09 -5.72 17.91
N VAL A 142 14.44 -5.30 19.12
CA VAL A 142 15.74 -5.60 19.76
C VAL A 142 15.85 -7.09 20.11
N ASN A 143 14.73 -7.76 20.37
CA ASN A 143 14.74 -9.19 20.69
C ASN A 143 14.90 -10.05 19.43
N LYS A 144 16.11 -10.57 19.20
CA LYS A 144 16.44 -11.45 18.05
C LYS A 144 15.59 -12.73 17.97
N ASN A 145 15.02 -13.19 19.09
CA ASN A 145 14.16 -14.38 19.15
C ASN A 145 12.69 -14.09 18.84
N ALA A 146 12.31 -12.82 18.64
CA ALA A 146 10.92 -12.42 18.47
C ALA A 146 10.33 -12.79 17.10
N LYS A 147 11.14 -13.15 16.10
CA LYS A 147 10.68 -13.34 14.71
C LYS A 147 9.53 -14.35 14.58
N THR A 148 9.67 -15.54 15.17
CA THR A 148 8.64 -16.60 15.11
C THR A 148 7.40 -16.26 15.96
N ILE A 149 7.58 -15.52 17.06
CA ILE A 149 6.49 -15.08 17.92
C ILE A 149 5.70 -13.96 17.24
N MET A 150 6.38 -13.03 16.59
CA MET A 150 5.81 -11.92 15.85
C MET A 150 4.91 -12.40 14.70
N ASP A 151 5.32 -13.41 13.94
CA ASP A 151 4.49 -13.97 12.87
C ASP A 151 3.17 -14.54 13.40
N LYS A 152 3.21 -15.25 14.54
CA LYS A 152 2.01 -15.79 15.20
C LYS A 152 1.13 -14.68 15.78
N VAL A 153 1.73 -13.72 16.50
CA VAL A 153 1.02 -12.60 17.12
C VAL A 153 0.37 -11.72 16.05
N ALA A 154 1.08 -11.38 14.98
CA ALA A 154 0.53 -10.59 13.87
C ALA A 154 -0.67 -11.29 13.22
N THR A 155 -0.59 -12.62 13.01
CA THR A 155 -1.71 -13.41 12.46
C THR A 155 -2.93 -13.36 13.39
N VAL A 156 -2.73 -13.53 14.70
CA VAL A 156 -3.82 -13.47 15.69
C VAL A 156 -4.42 -12.08 15.77
N LEU A 157 -3.59 -11.03 15.88
CA LEU A 157 -4.06 -9.65 15.93
C LEU A 157 -4.82 -9.27 14.66
N ALA A 158 -4.37 -9.71 13.49
CA ALA A 158 -5.09 -9.49 12.25
C ALA A 158 -6.48 -10.13 12.25
N ALA A 159 -6.58 -11.37 12.76
CA ALA A 159 -7.89 -12.03 12.92
C ALA A 159 -8.80 -11.25 13.88
N VAL A 160 -8.25 -10.75 15.00
CA VAL A 160 -8.99 -9.90 15.95
C VAL A 160 -9.48 -8.62 15.27
N ILE A 161 -8.62 -7.92 14.52
CA ILE A 161 -9.00 -6.70 13.79
C ILE A 161 -10.17 -6.98 12.83
N LEU A 162 -10.08 -8.04 12.03
CA LEU A 162 -11.14 -8.40 11.07
C LEU A 162 -12.45 -8.72 11.78
N LEU A 163 -12.40 -9.48 12.88
CA LEU A 163 -13.59 -9.80 13.67
C LEU A 163 -14.20 -8.54 14.27
N THR A 164 -13.40 -7.67 14.88
CA THR A 164 -13.87 -6.41 15.48
C THR A 164 -14.51 -5.51 14.42
N VAL A 165 -13.86 -5.31 13.27
CA VAL A 165 -14.40 -4.48 12.18
C VAL A 165 -15.72 -5.05 11.65
N ALA A 166 -15.80 -6.37 11.46
CA ALA A 166 -17.02 -7.03 11.01
C ALA A 166 -18.16 -6.87 12.04
N THR A 167 -17.89 -7.07 13.33
CA THR A 167 -18.87 -6.89 14.40
C THR A 167 -19.37 -5.45 14.46
N VAL A 168 -18.47 -4.46 14.41
CA VAL A 168 -18.84 -3.03 14.42
C VAL A 168 -19.68 -2.69 13.18
N ALA A 169 -19.31 -3.18 11.99
CA ALA A 169 -20.06 -2.94 10.76
C ALA A 169 -21.53 -3.42 10.84
N VAL A 170 -21.78 -4.54 11.54
CA VAL A 170 -23.15 -5.08 11.73
C VAL A 170 -23.91 -4.30 12.80
N ILE A 171 -23.29 -4.02 13.96
CA ILE A 171 -23.97 -3.40 15.10
C ILE A 171 -24.24 -1.92 14.85
N SER A 172 -23.35 -1.22 14.15
CA SER A 172 -23.49 0.22 13.87
C SER A 172 -24.64 0.56 12.92
N LYS A 173 -25.28 -0.44 12.28
CA LYS A 173 -26.38 -0.26 11.31
C LYS A 173 -26.13 0.93 10.36
N PRO A 174 -25.00 0.95 9.63
CA PRO A 174 -24.63 2.10 8.83
C PRO A 174 -25.68 2.36 7.73
N PRO A 175 -25.91 3.63 7.34
CA PRO A 175 -26.85 3.99 6.29
C PRO A 175 -26.30 3.60 4.90
N VAL A 176 -26.33 2.30 4.60
CA VAL A 176 -25.79 1.74 3.35
C VAL A 176 -26.44 2.34 2.11
N GLY A 177 -27.75 2.65 2.17
CA GLY A 177 -28.48 3.28 1.07
C GLY A 177 -27.95 4.67 0.73
N GLU A 178 -27.68 5.49 1.75
CA GLU A 178 -27.10 6.83 1.57
C GLU A 178 -25.64 6.77 1.12
N ALA A 179 -24.87 5.81 1.63
CA ALA A 179 -23.49 5.61 1.20
C ALA A 179 -23.43 5.26 -0.30
N VAL A 180 -24.35 4.41 -0.80
CA VAL A 180 -24.46 4.05 -2.20
C VAL A 180 -24.96 5.23 -3.05
N SER A 181 -25.96 5.99 -2.59
CA SER A 181 -26.45 7.15 -3.34
C SER A 181 -25.40 8.27 -3.43
N SER A 182 -24.55 8.40 -2.42
CA SER A 182 -23.44 9.36 -2.39
C SER A 182 -22.34 9.04 -3.42
N LEU A 183 -22.32 7.84 -4.00
CA LEU A 183 -21.39 7.50 -5.10
C LEU A 183 -21.62 8.36 -6.35
N ALA A 184 -22.82 8.91 -6.55
CA ALA A 184 -23.12 9.80 -7.68
C ALA A 184 -22.64 11.24 -7.45
N GLN A 185 -22.24 11.60 -6.22
CA GLN A 185 -21.88 12.97 -5.86
C GLN A 185 -20.37 13.20 -6.07
N LEU A 186 -19.99 13.68 -7.26
CA LEU A 186 -18.59 13.97 -7.59
C LEU A 186 -18.00 15.17 -6.83
N GLY A 187 -18.85 16.09 -6.33
CA GLY A 187 -18.46 17.46 -5.99
C GLY A 187 -17.33 17.61 -4.96
N ASN A 188 -17.25 16.72 -3.96
CA ASN A 188 -16.22 16.79 -2.92
C ASN A 188 -15.17 15.66 -3.02
N ALA A 189 -15.36 14.71 -3.93
CA ALA A 189 -14.52 13.53 -4.01
C ALA A 189 -13.09 13.85 -4.42
N ALA A 190 -12.88 14.80 -5.34
CA ALA A 190 -11.55 15.20 -5.78
C ALA A 190 -10.72 15.83 -4.64
N ALA A 191 -11.29 16.75 -3.86
CA ALA A 191 -10.59 17.39 -2.74
C ALA A 191 -10.25 16.37 -1.64
N LEU A 192 -11.19 15.48 -1.32
CA LEU A 192 -10.98 14.42 -0.33
C LEU A 192 -9.97 13.38 -0.80
N LEU A 193 -9.93 13.07 -2.11
CA LEU A 193 -8.94 12.17 -2.69
C LEU A 193 -7.53 12.78 -2.68
N ILE A 194 -7.41 14.09 -2.87
CA ILE A 194 -6.13 14.81 -2.75
C ILE A 194 -5.62 14.73 -1.30
N ILE A 195 -6.50 14.94 -0.32
CA ILE A 195 -6.14 14.82 1.11
C ILE A 195 -5.77 13.38 1.47
N ALA A 196 -6.58 12.40 1.04
CA ALA A 196 -6.34 10.98 1.32
C ALA A 196 -5.11 10.42 0.59
N GLY A 197 -4.81 10.94 -0.60
CA GLY A 197 -3.73 10.49 -1.47
C GLY A 197 -2.43 11.27 -1.34
N ALA A 198 -2.37 12.34 -0.54
CA ALA A 198 -1.24 13.27 -0.44
C ALA A 198 0.12 12.57 -0.21
N PHE A 199 0.15 11.50 0.59
CA PHE A 199 1.38 10.75 0.87
C PHE A 199 1.83 9.86 -0.30
N ASN A 200 0.89 9.27 -1.05
CA ASN A 200 1.20 8.42 -2.21
C ASN A 200 1.33 9.21 -3.53
N GLY A 201 0.81 10.43 -3.58
CA GLY A 201 0.72 11.26 -4.80
C GLY A 201 2.06 11.69 -5.40
N LEU A 202 3.17 11.56 -4.66
CA LEU A 202 4.51 11.88 -5.19
C LEU A 202 5.30 10.63 -5.61
N ILE A 203 5.13 9.51 -4.91
CA ILE A 203 5.89 8.28 -5.18
C ILE A 203 5.23 7.45 -6.27
N LEU A 204 3.90 7.35 -6.23
CA LEU A 204 3.14 6.51 -7.16
C LEU A 204 3.32 6.96 -8.62
N PRO A 205 3.28 8.26 -8.98
CA PRO A 205 3.45 8.65 -10.38
C PRO A 205 4.80 8.27 -10.96
N VAL A 206 5.86 8.42 -10.17
CA VAL A 206 7.22 8.07 -10.59
C VAL A 206 7.33 6.56 -10.74
N THR A 207 6.92 5.80 -9.74
CA THR A 207 7.04 4.33 -9.76
C THR A 207 6.15 3.69 -10.83
N LEU A 208 4.86 4.04 -10.87
CA LEU A 208 3.91 3.51 -11.85
C LEU A 208 4.25 3.97 -13.27
N GLY A 209 4.59 5.25 -13.47
CA GLY A 209 5.00 5.76 -14.79
C GLY A 209 6.19 5.00 -15.37
N VAL A 210 7.20 4.71 -14.53
CA VAL A 210 8.35 3.90 -14.94
C VAL A 210 7.94 2.46 -15.26
N MET A 211 7.06 1.85 -14.47
CA MET A 211 6.56 0.49 -14.76
C MET A 211 5.76 0.44 -16.06
N LEU A 212 4.94 1.45 -16.37
CA LEU A 212 4.17 1.51 -17.62
C LEU A 212 5.08 1.55 -18.85
N ILE A 213 6.15 2.36 -18.79
CA ILE A 213 7.16 2.41 -19.86
C ILE A 213 7.91 1.08 -19.95
N ALA A 214 8.28 0.49 -18.80
CA ALA A 214 8.96 -0.79 -18.74
C ALA A 214 8.12 -1.94 -19.32
N GLY A 215 6.80 -1.90 -19.11
CA GLY A 215 5.85 -2.89 -19.62
C GLY A 215 5.82 -3.01 -21.14
N HIS A 216 6.22 -1.95 -21.86
CA HIS A 216 6.30 -1.95 -23.32
C HIS A 216 7.72 -2.15 -23.84
N ASN A 217 8.72 -2.25 -22.95
CA ASN A 217 10.11 -2.43 -23.35
C ASN A 217 10.47 -3.91 -23.44
N LYS A 218 10.59 -4.41 -24.67
CA LYS A 218 10.95 -5.81 -24.97
C LYS A 218 12.26 -6.28 -24.32
N ARG A 219 13.20 -5.38 -24.05
CA ARG A 219 14.45 -5.72 -23.33
C ARG A 219 14.22 -6.06 -21.86
N ILE A 220 13.07 -5.67 -21.30
CA ILE A 220 12.70 -5.82 -19.89
C ILE A 220 11.72 -6.97 -19.72
N VAL A 221 10.60 -6.93 -20.45
CA VAL A 221 9.51 -7.90 -20.32
C VAL A 221 9.62 -9.10 -21.28
N GLY A 222 10.59 -9.08 -22.19
CA GLY A 222 10.79 -10.11 -23.21
C GLY A 222 9.84 -9.96 -24.41
N GLU A 223 10.05 -10.79 -25.44
CA GLU A 223 9.28 -10.76 -26.69
C GLU A 223 7.90 -11.43 -26.56
N SER A 224 7.73 -12.34 -25.60
CA SER A 224 6.48 -13.09 -25.43
C SER A 224 5.41 -12.31 -24.67
N TYR A 225 5.80 -11.33 -23.84
CA TYR A 225 4.86 -10.56 -23.04
C TYR A 225 4.37 -9.33 -23.79
N HIS A 226 3.06 -9.16 -23.81
CA HIS A 226 2.40 -8.00 -24.38
C HIS A 226 1.58 -7.35 -23.28
N HIS A 227 1.99 -6.16 -22.87
CA HIS A 227 1.28 -5.44 -21.82
C HIS A 227 -0.12 -5.01 -22.33
N PRO A 228 -1.21 -5.38 -21.64
CA PRO A 228 -2.55 -5.10 -22.12
C PRO A 228 -2.84 -3.59 -22.19
N LEU A 229 -3.39 -3.12 -23.32
CA LEU A 229 -3.66 -1.69 -23.54
C LEU A 229 -4.58 -1.08 -22.47
N TRP A 230 -5.57 -1.83 -21.98
CA TRP A 230 -6.46 -1.35 -20.93
C TRP A 230 -5.71 -1.11 -19.60
N MET A 231 -4.71 -1.95 -19.27
CA MET A 231 -3.86 -1.75 -18.09
C MET A 231 -3.00 -0.51 -18.26
N THR A 232 -2.45 -0.30 -19.46
CA THR A 232 -1.66 0.89 -19.80
C THR A 232 -2.49 2.16 -19.64
N VAL A 233 -3.68 2.21 -20.23
CA VAL A 233 -4.55 3.39 -20.22
C VAL A 233 -5.01 3.70 -18.80
N LEU A 234 -5.50 2.70 -18.07
CA LEU A 234 -5.90 2.90 -16.68
C LEU A 234 -4.71 3.33 -15.82
N GLY A 235 -3.54 2.69 -15.99
CA GLY A 235 -2.33 3.05 -15.26
C GLY A 235 -1.87 4.48 -15.55
N ALA A 236 -1.97 4.94 -16.80
CA ALA A 236 -1.65 6.31 -17.18
C ALA A 236 -2.61 7.31 -16.53
N VAL A 237 -3.92 7.01 -16.52
CA VAL A 237 -4.92 7.83 -15.81
C VAL A 237 -4.60 7.92 -14.32
N VAL A 238 -4.34 6.79 -13.67
CA VAL A 238 -3.97 6.76 -12.23
C VAL A 238 -2.69 7.55 -11.97
N THR A 239 -1.68 7.43 -12.83
CA THR A 239 -0.43 8.19 -12.75
C THR A 239 -0.68 9.70 -12.79
N LEU A 240 -1.52 10.16 -13.72
CA LEU A 240 -1.86 11.58 -13.86
C LEU A 240 -2.68 12.11 -12.68
N VAL A 241 -3.68 11.33 -12.22
CA VAL A 241 -4.51 11.70 -11.06
C VAL A 241 -3.64 11.77 -9.80
N ALA A 242 -2.79 10.79 -9.57
CA ALA A 242 -1.88 10.77 -8.43
C ALA A 242 -0.87 11.93 -8.49
N LEU A 243 -0.32 12.25 -9.67
CA LEU A 243 0.59 13.37 -9.86
C LEU A 243 -0.09 14.71 -9.55
N TYR A 244 -1.30 14.90 -10.07
CA TYR A 244 -2.10 16.09 -9.79
C TYR A 244 -2.39 16.23 -8.29
N ALA A 245 -2.78 15.14 -7.63
CA ALA A 245 -3.02 15.12 -6.20
C ALA A 245 -1.75 15.41 -5.39
N GLY A 246 -0.61 14.82 -5.76
CA GLY A 246 0.69 15.07 -5.14
C GLY A 246 1.08 16.54 -5.21
N ILE A 247 1.01 17.17 -6.39
CA ILE A 247 1.34 18.58 -6.58
C ILE A 247 0.42 19.48 -5.74
N LYS A 248 -0.88 19.19 -5.71
CA LYS A 248 -1.85 19.96 -4.91
C LYS A 248 -1.66 19.80 -3.40
N ALA A 249 -1.07 18.70 -2.94
CA ALA A 249 -0.78 18.47 -1.53
C ALA A 249 0.46 19.24 -1.03
N VAL A 250 1.41 19.59 -1.91
CA VAL A 250 2.68 20.24 -1.53
C VAL A 250 2.48 21.52 -0.67
N PRO A 251 1.60 22.48 -1.04
CA PRO A 251 1.41 23.69 -0.25
C PRO A 251 0.91 23.40 1.18
N GLY A 252 0.01 22.42 1.34
CA GLY A 252 -0.49 22.03 2.66
C GLY A 252 0.58 21.38 3.53
N ILE A 253 1.47 20.60 2.93
CA ILE A 253 2.63 20.03 3.63
C ILE A 253 3.58 21.14 4.09
N MET A 254 3.84 22.14 3.24
CA MET A 254 4.73 23.26 3.58
C MET A 254 4.21 24.11 4.75
N GLN A 255 2.89 24.22 4.89
CA GLN A 255 2.27 24.92 6.03
C GLN A 255 2.44 24.20 7.37
N LEU A 256 2.65 22.88 7.38
CA LEU A 256 2.88 22.13 8.62
C LEU A 256 4.26 22.38 9.24
N PHE A 257 5.18 22.99 8.48
CA PHE A 257 6.54 23.30 8.92
C PHE A 257 6.74 24.80 9.23
N GLN A 258 5.67 25.58 9.22
CA GLN A 258 5.61 26.98 9.66
C GLN A 258 4.93 27.07 11.03
#